data_AF-A0A372QB36-F1
#
_entry.id   AF-A0A372QB36-F1
#
_cell.length_a   1.000
_cell.length_b   1.000
_cell.length_c   1.000
_cell.angle_alpha   90.00
_cell.angle_beta   90.00
_cell.angle_gamma   90.00
#
_symmetry.space_group_name_H-M   'P 1'
#
loop_
_entity.id
_entity.type
_entity.pdbx_description
1 polymer ?
#
loop_
_entity_poly.entity_id
_entity_poly.type
_entity_poly.pdbx_seq_one_letter_code
_entity_poly.pdbx_strand_id
1 'polypeptide(L)'
;MPYVAPEVLKGNQFTMKSDIYSFGMIMYEIITSLPPYHDYNWDENLLRDICDGIRPKIPDGIPNCYIELMTKCWSQNPEDRPNADYIAKILEDWKNNISQIEEFNIAEQFRLNQSNSGNIEKSVNYKSKALPKFYE
;
A
#
# COMPACT_ATOMS: atom_id res chain seq x y z
N MET A 1 -4.63 1.97 -12.40
CA MET A 1 -4.94 0.59 -11.99
C MET A 1 -3.92 -0.06 -11.02
N PRO A 2 -3.01 0.66 -10.31
CA PRO A 2 -1.98 -0.01 -9.51
C PRO A 2 -2.50 -0.73 -8.25
N TYR A 3 -3.77 -0.50 -7.89
CA TYR A 3 -4.44 -1.14 -6.76
C TYR A 3 -5.09 -2.48 -7.14
N VAL A 4 -5.23 -2.78 -8.44
CA VAL A 4 -5.92 -3.99 -8.90
C VAL A 4 -5.02 -5.21 -8.73
N ALA A 5 -5.58 -6.29 -8.16
CA ALA A 5 -4.83 -7.50 -7.88
C ALA A 5 -4.32 -8.20 -9.16
N PRO A 6 -3.15 -8.87 -9.13
CA PRO A 6 -2.54 -9.51 -10.29
C PRO A 6 -3.45 -10.51 -11.00
N GLU A 7 -4.22 -11.30 -10.24
CA GLU A 7 -5.15 -12.27 -10.80
C GLU A 7 -6.32 -11.60 -11.55
N VAL A 8 -6.77 -10.44 -11.07
CA VAL A 8 -7.84 -9.67 -11.72
C VAL A 8 -7.32 -8.99 -12.98
N LEU A 9 -6.08 -8.48 -12.96
CA LEU A 9 -5.40 -7.99 -14.16
C LEU A 9 -5.24 -9.07 -15.24
N LYS A 10 -5.14 -10.34 -14.84
CA LYS A 10 -5.12 -11.52 -15.74
C LYS A 10 -6.51 -11.95 -16.23
N GLY A 11 -7.57 -11.23 -15.87
CA GLY A 11 -8.94 -11.49 -16.31
C GLY A 11 -9.76 -12.35 -15.37
N ASN A 12 -9.27 -12.69 -14.17
CA ASN A 12 -10.09 -13.37 -13.17
C ASN A 12 -11.10 -12.40 -12.54
N GLN A 13 -12.15 -12.98 -11.95
CA GLN A 13 -13.16 -12.20 -11.25
C GLN A 13 -12.60 -11.57 -9.97
N PHE A 14 -13.20 -10.44 -9.58
CA PHE A 14 -12.95 -9.84 -8.27
C PHE A 14 -13.39 -10.78 -7.16
N THR A 15 -12.59 -10.84 -6.10
CA THR A 15 -12.82 -11.64 -4.89
C THR A 15 -12.47 -10.83 -3.66
N MET A 16 -12.90 -11.29 -2.48
CA MET A 16 -12.46 -10.68 -1.22
C MET A 16 -10.92 -10.65 -1.10
N LYS A 17 -10.22 -11.66 -1.63
CA LYS A 17 -8.74 -11.67 -1.64
C LYS A 17 -8.15 -10.59 -2.56
N SER A 18 -8.83 -10.23 -3.65
CA SER A 18 -8.42 -9.12 -4.50
C SER A 18 -8.66 -7.75 -3.83
N ASP A 19 -9.70 -7.63 -3.01
CA ASP A 19 -9.92 -6.44 -2.18
C ASP A 19 -8.81 -6.29 -1.13
N ILE A 20 -8.36 -7.40 -0.52
CA ILE A 20 -7.22 -7.38 0.42
C ILE A 20 -5.92 -6.92 -0.25
N TYR A 21 -5.68 -7.31 -1.51
CA TYR A 21 -4.54 -6.79 -2.26
C TYR A 21 -4.64 -5.27 -2.42
N SER A 22 -5.81 -4.78 -2.83
CA SER A 22 -6.07 -3.35 -2.99
C SER A 22 -5.87 -2.59 -1.68
N PHE A 23 -6.29 -3.18 -0.55
CA PHE A 23 -6.06 -2.65 0.79
C PHE A 23 -4.56 -2.56 1.12
N GLY A 24 -3.74 -3.56 0.77
CA GLY A 24 -2.28 -3.49 0.92
C GLY A 24 -1.66 -2.33 0.13
N MET A 25 -2.17 -2.04 -1.07
CA MET A 25 -1.73 -0.88 -1.87
C MET A 25 -2.18 0.46 -1.25
N ILE A 26 -3.35 0.50 -0.62
CA ILE A 26 -3.80 1.68 0.14
C ILE A 26 -2.94 1.89 1.39
N MET A 27 -2.57 0.83 2.11
CA MET A 27 -1.63 0.92 3.24
C MET A 27 -0.30 1.55 2.81
N TYR A 28 0.24 1.11 1.67
CA TYR A 28 1.44 1.70 1.10
C TYR A 28 1.29 3.20 0.82
N GLU A 29 0.18 3.61 0.20
CA GLU A 29 -0.06 5.01 -0.08
C GLU A 29 -0.21 5.85 1.19
N ILE A 30 -0.90 5.33 2.22
CA ILE A 30 -1.05 6.02 3.50
C ILE A 30 0.31 6.30 4.14
N ILE A 31 1.18 5.28 4.20
CA ILE A 31 2.44 5.41 4.93
C ILE A 31 3.50 6.20 4.16
N THR A 32 3.48 6.14 2.82
CA THR A 32 4.45 6.85 1.97
C THR A 32 3.96 8.22 1.49
N SER A 33 2.65 8.49 1.57
CA SER A 33 1.98 9.63 0.93
C SER A 33 2.21 9.71 -0.59
N LEU A 34 2.54 8.56 -1.20
CA LEU A 34 2.82 8.43 -2.63
C LEU A 34 1.98 7.29 -3.21
N PRO A 35 1.46 7.44 -4.44
CA PRO A 35 0.73 6.36 -5.06
C PRO A 35 1.66 5.14 -5.27
N PRO A 36 1.12 3.91 -5.22
CA PRO A 36 1.91 2.72 -5.52
C PRO A 36 2.53 2.83 -6.91
N TYR A 37 3.80 2.46 -7.01
CA TYR A 37 4.57 2.54 -8.26
C TYR A 37 4.67 3.98 -8.83
N HIS A 38 4.76 5.00 -7.98
CA HIS A 38 4.93 6.41 -8.40
C HIS A 38 6.18 6.66 -9.29
N ASP A 39 7.20 5.81 -9.18
CA ASP A 39 8.43 5.87 -9.99
C ASP A 39 8.30 5.20 -11.37
N TYR A 40 7.15 4.59 -11.68
CA TYR A 40 6.93 3.85 -12.92
C TYR A 40 5.96 4.58 -13.85
N ASN A 41 6.12 4.35 -15.15
CA ASN A 41 5.10 4.73 -16.12
C ASN A 41 3.89 3.82 -15.96
N TRP A 42 2.69 4.39 -15.90
CA TRP A 42 1.44 3.64 -15.73
C TRP A 42 0.93 3.10 -17.08
N ASP A 43 1.71 2.20 -17.67
CA ASP A 43 1.45 1.56 -18.96
C ASP A 43 1.20 0.05 -18.80
N GLU A 44 1.01 -0.64 -19.92
CA GLU A 44 0.80 -2.10 -19.94
C GLU A 44 2.02 -2.88 -19.43
N ASN A 45 3.24 -2.32 -19.55
CA ASN A 45 4.45 -2.97 -19.04
C ASN A 45 4.39 -3.06 -17.52
N LEU A 46 3.98 -1.98 -16.84
CA LEU A 46 3.79 -2.01 -15.39
C LEU A 46 2.74 -3.04 -14.97
N LEU A 47 1.63 -3.17 -15.71
CA LEU A 47 0.61 -4.19 -15.40
C LEU A 47 1.17 -5.61 -15.52
N ARG A 48 2.01 -5.86 -16.53
CA ARG A 48 2.71 -7.13 -16.73
C ARG A 48 3.72 -7.39 -15.61
N ASP A 49 4.49 -6.39 -15.23
CA ASP A 49 5.47 -6.48 -14.14
C ASP A 49 4.80 -6.77 -12.78
N ILE A 50 3.64 -6.15 -12.51
CA ILE A 50 2.82 -6.48 -11.33
C ILE A 50 2.36 -7.94 -11.38
N CYS A 51 1.94 -8.42 -12.56
CA CYS A 51 1.56 -9.81 -12.79
C CYS A 51 2.70 -10.81 -12.59
N ASP A 52 3.94 -10.37 -12.82
CA ASP A 52 5.18 -11.13 -12.67
C ASP A 52 5.78 -11.00 -11.26
N GLY A 53 5.23 -10.15 -10.40
CA GLY A 53 5.55 -10.09 -8.97
C GLY A 53 6.31 -8.85 -8.51
N ILE A 54 6.52 -7.84 -9.36
CA ILE A 54 7.07 -6.55 -8.92
C ILE A 54 6.18 -5.95 -7.83
N ARG A 55 6.81 -5.31 -6.84
CA ARG A 55 6.15 -4.58 -5.74
C ARG A 55 6.79 -3.21 -5.55
N PRO A 56 6.07 -2.24 -4.97
CA PRO A 56 6.62 -0.93 -4.67
C PRO A 56 7.81 -1.04 -3.71
N LYS A 57 8.80 -0.16 -3.88
CA LYS A 57 9.92 -0.06 -2.94
C LYS A 57 9.41 0.47 -1.59
N ILE A 58 9.76 -0.22 -0.51
CA ILE A 58 9.45 0.21 0.86
C ILE A 58 10.55 1.17 1.31
N PRO A 59 10.25 2.43 1.64
CA PRO A 59 11.24 3.36 2.18
C PRO A 59 11.59 3.03 3.64
N ASP A 60 12.73 3.55 4.09
CA ASP A 60 13.17 3.40 5.47
C ASP A 60 12.24 4.16 6.44
N GLY A 61 12.26 3.74 7.72
CA GLY A 61 11.52 4.42 8.77
C GLY A 61 10.03 4.09 8.83
N ILE A 62 9.60 3.00 8.19
CA ILE A 62 8.27 2.44 8.38
C ILE A 62 8.32 1.39 9.52
N PRO A 63 7.35 1.35 10.43
CA PRO A 63 7.25 0.30 11.46
C PRO A 63 7.22 -1.11 10.86
N ASN A 64 7.97 -2.05 11.43
CA ASN A 64 8.04 -3.42 10.95
C ASN A 64 6.68 -4.11 10.98
N CYS A 65 5.90 -3.90 12.05
CA CYS A 65 4.55 -4.46 12.12
C CYS A 65 3.67 -3.99 10.94
N TYR A 66 3.83 -2.73 10.51
CA TYR A 66 3.14 -2.19 9.36
C TYR A 66 3.62 -2.82 8.05
N ILE A 67 4.94 -2.96 7.87
CA ILE A 67 5.55 -3.63 6.71
C ILE A 67 5.04 -5.06 6.60
N GLU A 68 5.06 -5.81 7.69
CA GLU A 68 4.60 -7.21 7.72
C GLU A 68 3.14 -7.34 7.29
N LEU A 69 2.24 -6.54 7.86
CA LEU A 69 0.83 -6.60 7.50
C LEU A 69 0.59 -6.15 6.05
N MET A 70 1.15 -5.01 5.66
CA MET A 70 1.04 -4.45 4.30
C MET A 70 1.55 -5.46 3.27
N THR A 71 2.70 -6.07 3.52
CA THR A 71 3.31 -7.00 2.57
C THR A 71 2.55 -8.31 2.47
N LYS A 72 1.95 -8.77 3.57
CA LYS A 72 1.07 -9.94 3.56
C LYS A 72 -0.23 -9.68 2.77
N CYS A 73 -0.78 -8.47 2.86
CA CYS A 73 -1.97 -8.07 2.11
C CYS A 73 -1.75 -8.10 0.59
N TRP A 74 -0.57 -7.70 0.10
CA TRP A 74 -0.26 -7.68 -1.34
C TRP A 74 0.49 -8.91 -1.87
N SER A 75 0.45 -10.03 -1.14
CA SER A 75 1.07 -11.29 -1.55
C SER A 75 0.64 -11.70 -2.97
N GLN A 76 1.58 -12.23 -3.75
CA GLN A 76 1.32 -12.61 -5.15
C GLN A 76 0.21 -13.67 -5.24
N ASN A 77 0.31 -14.69 -4.39
CA ASN A 77 -0.70 -15.72 -4.26
C ASN A 77 -1.87 -15.19 -3.39
N PRO A 78 -3.12 -15.21 -3.88
CA PRO A 78 -4.30 -14.79 -3.12
C PRO A 78 -4.50 -15.53 -1.79
N GLU A 79 -4.12 -16.81 -1.72
CA GLU A 79 -4.31 -17.62 -0.52
C GLU A 79 -3.42 -17.20 0.65
N ASP A 80 -2.25 -16.62 0.36
CA ASP A 80 -1.32 -16.13 1.38
C ASP A 80 -1.77 -14.80 2.00
N ARG A 81 -2.77 -14.14 1.40
CA ARG A 81 -3.33 -12.89 1.89
C ARG A 81 -4.24 -13.17 3.10
N PRO A 82 -4.22 -12.33 4.15
CA PRO A 82 -5.16 -12.48 5.26
C PRO A 82 -6.60 -12.22 4.82
N ASN A 83 -7.58 -12.46 5.70
CA ASN A 83 -8.95 -11.99 5.52
C ASN A 83 -9.15 -10.65 6.28
N ALA A 84 -10.27 -9.98 6.00
CA ALA A 84 -10.57 -8.68 6.60
C ALA A 84 -10.69 -8.74 8.13
N ASP A 85 -11.29 -9.80 8.68
CA ASP A 85 -11.44 -9.97 10.14
C ASP A 85 -10.08 -10.06 10.85
N TYR A 86 -9.14 -10.80 10.26
CA TYR A 86 -7.78 -10.92 10.78
C TYR A 86 -7.05 -9.57 10.74
N ILE A 87 -7.17 -8.82 9.65
CA ILE A 87 -6.60 -7.48 9.53
C ILE A 87 -7.20 -6.56 10.60
N ALA A 88 -8.52 -6.53 10.74
CA ALA A 88 -9.21 -5.69 11.71
C ALA A 88 -8.73 -5.97 13.14
N LYS A 89 -8.59 -7.26 13.49
CA LYS A 89 -8.04 -7.67 14.79
C LYS A 89 -6.61 -7.18 15.01
N ILE A 90 -5.72 -7.35 14.02
CA ILE A 90 -4.34 -6.85 14.14
C ILE A 90 -4.31 -5.33 14.36
N LEU A 91 -5.11 -4.59 13.60
CA LEU A 91 -5.17 -3.13 13.72
C LEU A 91 -5.73 -2.68 15.08
N GLU A 92 -6.65 -3.45 15.66
CA GLU A 92 -7.15 -3.23 17.02
C GLU A 92 -6.09 -3.57 18.08
N ASP A 93 -5.37 -4.67 17.91
CA ASP A 93 -4.28 -5.07 18.81
C ASP A 93 -3.17 -4.01 18.85
N TRP A 94 -2.81 -3.43 17.71
CA TRP A 94 -1.82 -2.34 17.65
C TRP A 94 -2.21 -1.11 18.47
N LYS A 95 -3.49 -0.74 18.49
CA LYS A 95 -3.98 0.41 19.27
C LYS A 95 -3.85 0.21 20.77
N ASN A 96 -3.84 -1.05 21.22
CA ASN A 96 -3.82 -1.41 22.63
C ASN A 96 -2.43 -1.92 23.09
N ASN A 97 -1.44 -1.96 22.21
CA ASN A 97 -0.12 -2.49 22.50
C ASN A 97 0.96 -1.39 22.53
N ILE A 98 1.55 -1.18 23.71
CA ILE A 98 2.56 -0.15 23.97
C ILE A 98 3.77 -0.30 23.03
N SER A 99 4.24 -1.52 22.77
CA SER A 99 5.41 -1.74 21.91
C SER A 99 5.14 -1.32 20.46
N GLN A 100 3.95 -1.56 19.94
CA GLN A 100 3.60 -1.08 18.59
C GLN A 100 3.47 0.44 18.57
N ILE A 101 2.80 1.03 19.58
CA ILE A 101 2.68 2.49 19.70
C ILE A 101 4.07 3.16 19.70
N GLU A 102 5.02 2.60 20.45
CA GLU A 102 6.41 3.08 20.48
C GLU A 102 7.08 2.98 19.10
N GLU A 103 6.88 1.89 18.38
CA GLU A 103 7.42 1.72 17.02
C GLU A 103 6.87 2.77 16.04
N PHE A 104 5.56 3.02 16.07
CA PHE A 104 4.91 4.07 15.29
C PHE A 104 5.43 5.47 15.66
N ASN A 105 5.65 5.75 16.95
CA ASN A 105 6.21 7.02 17.39
C ASN A 105 7.64 7.22 16.89
N ILE A 106 8.49 6.18 16.91
CA ILE A 106 9.86 6.24 16.38
C ILE A 106 9.85 6.53 14.88
N ALA A 107 8.99 5.85 14.13
CA ALA A 107 8.80 6.09 12.71
C ALA A 107 8.36 7.54 12.42
N GLU A 108 7.43 8.08 13.21
CA GLU A 108 6.98 9.46 13.05
C GLU A 108 8.11 10.47 13.35
N GLN A 109 8.90 10.26 14.40
CA GLN A 109 10.07 11.11 14.69
C GLN A 109 11.09 11.07 13.54
N PHE A 110 11.34 9.88 12.98
CA PHE A 110 12.22 9.73 11.83
C PHE A 110 11.72 10.52 10.62
N ARG A 111 10.42 10.46 10.32
CA ARG A 111 9.79 11.25 9.24
C ARG A 111 9.92 12.75 9.47
N LEU A 112 9.62 13.23 10.67
CA LEU A 112 9.71 14.67 11.02
C LEU A 112 11.15 15.19 10.90
N ASN A 113 12.15 14.40 11.30
CA ASN A 113 13.56 14.77 11.20
C ASN A 113 14.03 14.91 9.74
N GLN A 114 13.53 14.06 8.83
CA GLN A 114 13.83 14.20 7.40
C GLN A 114 13.15 15.44 6.80
N SER A 115 11.91 15.74 7.18
CA SER A 115 11.20 16.94 6.74
C SER A 115 11.87 18.24 7.21
N ASN A 116 12.39 18.27 8.45
CA ASN A 116 13.10 19.44 8.99
C ASN A 116 14.49 19.63 8.37
N SER A 117 15.07 18.59 7.77
CA SER A 117 16.39 18.64 7.11
C SER A 117 16.32 19.01 5.62
N GLY A 118 15.11 19.02 5.03
CA GLY A 118 14.89 19.35 3.63
C GLY A 118 13.68 20.26 3.44
N ASN A 119 13.92 21.57 3.27
CA ASN A 119 12.92 22.51 2.75
C ASN A 119 12.51 22.10 1.32
N ILE A 120 11.55 21.17 1.17
CA ILE A 120 10.65 21.10 0.02
C ILE A 120 9.31 20.52 0.50
N GLU A 121 8.39 21.38 0.93
CA GLU A 121 6.96 21.08 0.83
C GLU A 121 6.62 20.92 -0.66
N LYS A 122 6.68 19.71 -1.20
CA LYS A 122 5.83 19.36 -2.34
C LYS A 122 4.49 19.00 -1.73
N SER A 123 3.65 20.00 -1.54
CA SER A 123 2.21 19.78 -1.39
C SER A 123 1.76 18.91 -2.58
N VAL A 124 1.56 17.62 -2.35
CA VAL A 124 1.01 16.73 -3.37
C VAL A 124 -0.43 17.20 -3.56
N ASN A 125 -0.63 17.96 -4.62
CA ASN A 125 -1.93 18.48 -5.00
C ASN A 125 -2.73 17.29 -5.56
N TYR A 126 -3.42 16.57 -4.68
CA TYR A 126 -4.32 15.46 -5.04
C TYR A 126 -5.42 16.00 -5.95
N LYS A 127 -5.18 16.00 -7.26
CA LYS A 127 -6.25 16.12 -8.25
C LYS A 127 -6.77 14.72 -8.49
N SER A 128 -7.94 14.41 -7.94
CA SER A 128 -8.72 13.28 -8.39
C SER A 128 -8.99 13.47 -9.90
N LYS A 129 -8.24 12.78 -10.75
CA LYS A 129 -8.69 12.57 -12.13
C LYS A 129 -9.85 11.60 -12.01
N ALA A 130 -11.06 12.10 -12.25
CA ALA A 130 -12.22 11.26 -12.42
C ALA A 130 -11.86 10.14 -13.41
N LEU A 131 -12.19 8.89 -13.03
CA LEU A 131 -12.08 7.76 -13.94
C LEU A 131 -12.81 8.13 -15.24
N PRO A 132 -12.18 7.93 -16.42
CA PRO A 132 -12.91 8.07 -17.67
C PRO A 132 -14.12 7.17 -17.61
N LYS A 133 -15.31 7.71 -17.93
CA LYS A 133 -16.52 6.91 -18.06
C LYS A 133 -16.25 5.86 -19.13
N PHE A 134 -15.98 4.63 -18.73
CA PHE A 134 -16.12 3.47 -19.59
C PHE A 134 -17.43 2.79 -19.23
N TYR A 135 -18.08 2.21 -20.24
CA TYR A 135 -19.45 1.67 -20.30
C TYR A 135 -20.52 2.69 -20.76
N GLU A 136 -20.65 2.82 -22.09
CA GLU A 136 -21.96 2.86 -22.76
C GLU A 136 -22.41 1.41 -23.02
#